data_AF-A0A7C8FUR7-F1
#
_entry.id   AF-A0A7C8FUR7-F1
#
_cell.length_a   1.000
_cell.length_b   1.000
_cell.length_c   1.000
_cell.angle_alpha   90.00
_cell.angle_beta   90.00
_cell.angle_gamma   90.00
#
_symmetry.space_group_name_H-M   'P 1'
#
loop_
_entity.id
_entity.type
_entity.pdbx_description
1 polymer ?
#
loop_
_entity_poly.entity_id
_entity_poly.type
_entity_poly.pdbx_seq_one_letter_code
_entity_poly.pdbx_strand_id
1 'polypeptide(L)'
;MADVEGGMMPQSRRERREAERRAQAARARARSVGGSRLTAVARHGALGSPGGGPKGLLKWVALVMAMVIVGGVSLAGMLVWSVKKDIDYFTFPDEDGQEQIASVDGAVNFLLIGSDTRKDQGDGFTASDKDTDLADVIMLLHISADHRTAMAVSFPRDTMVSMPSCPKTDGSGGSYPAQSRVQINSTITYGGPSCTALTVEKLTGVDIGFVGKIDFKGVIEMSNAIGGVPVCVTKDIDDDDSGLHLTAGEHTIQGSDALAFLRNRHGVGDGSDLGRISSQQVYLSSLVRKIKSEGTLTNPVRLYDLASAAARNMQFSSNLEDTGTLVSLGATAAGIELSDVSFVQAPVKEDSIDPNRVVLDQTLAQPLFQAIASGEGVRLNDNTETGVGSTTVGEAEEDGTTASPEASASASAAPSASTSAGASASPSASDGVTVLPEGIVGQTARDETCAVANGG
;
A
#
# COMPACT_ATOMS: atom_id res chain seq x y z
N MET A 1 -60.33 8.36 -24.82
CA MET A 1 -59.56 9.61 -24.67
C MET A 1 -58.75 9.82 -25.95
N ALA A 2 -58.19 11.01 -26.17
CA ALA A 2 -57.41 11.35 -27.37
C ALA A 2 -55.93 10.89 -27.20
N ASP A 3 -54.89 11.18 -27.99
CA ASP A 3 -54.46 12.29 -28.89
C ASP A 3 -53.38 11.72 -29.88
N VAL A 4 -52.84 12.30 -30.98
CA VAL A 4 -52.96 13.57 -31.75
C VAL A 4 -52.32 13.39 -33.17
N GLU A 5 -52.21 14.46 -34.00
CA GLU A 5 -51.36 14.60 -35.22
C GLU A 5 -51.75 13.86 -36.53
N GLY A 6 -51.37 14.33 -37.73
CA GLY A 6 -50.67 15.56 -38.11
C GLY A 6 -50.61 15.74 -39.65
N GLY A 7 -50.89 16.93 -40.19
CA GLY A 7 -51.11 17.15 -41.63
C GLY A 7 -50.00 17.93 -42.35
N MET A 8 -49.67 17.54 -43.60
CA MET A 8 -48.61 18.17 -44.42
C MET A 8 -49.18 18.79 -45.71
N MET A 9 -48.91 20.09 -45.93
CA MET A 9 -49.32 20.85 -47.12
C MET A 9 -48.16 21.02 -48.12
N PRO A 10 -48.41 21.02 -49.45
CA PRO A 10 -47.35 21.15 -50.46
C PRO A 10 -46.94 22.61 -50.72
N GLN A 11 -45.63 22.88 -50.73
CA GLN A 11 -45.04 24.19 -51.06
C GLN A 11 -45.15 24.55 -52.56
N SER A 12 -45.09 25.86 -52.86
CA SER A 12 -45.51 26.40 -54.16
C SER A 12 -44.39 26.44 -55.21
N ARG A 13 -44.76 26.43 -56.50
CA ARG A 13 -43.83 26.45 -57.65
C ARG A 13 -42.96 27.72 -57.79
N ARG A 14 -43.05 28.70 -56.89
CA ARG A 14 -42.23 29.93 -56.93
C ARG A 14 -40.80 29.69 -56.41
N GLU A 15 -40.64 29.02 -55.28
CA GLU A 15 -39.36 28.94 -54.55
C GLU A 15 -38.27 28.22 -55.36
N ARG A 16 -38.63 27.15 -56.09
CA ARG A 16 -37.69 26.43 -56.97
C ARG A 16 -37.05 27.33 -58.05
N ARG A 17 -37.75 28.35 -58.55
CA ARG A 17 -37.22 29.24 -59.61
C ARG A 17 -36.19 30.25 -59.12
N GLU A 18 -36.15 30.54 -57.81
CA GLU A 18 -35.13 31.44 -57.25
C GLU A 18 -33.81 30.70 -56.97
N ALA A 19 -33.88 29.43 -56.56
CA ALA A 19 -32.72 28.56 -56.39
C ALA A 19 -31.93 28.40 -57.70
N GLU A 20 -32.61 28.11 -58.81
CA GLU A 20 -32.00 27.94 -60.14
C GLU A 20 -31.28 29.21 -60.63
N ARG A 21 -31.88 30.40 -60.39
CA ARG A 21 -31.25 31.69 -60.75
C ARG A 21 -29.97 31.97 -59.96
N ARG A 22 -29.92 31.62 -58.66
CA ARG A 22 -28.70 31.78 -57.84
C ARG A 22 -27.57 30.86 -58.31
N ALA A 23 -27.89 29.63 -58.71
CA ALA A 23 -26.91 28.67 -59.22
C ALA A 23 -26.22 29.10 -60.54
N GLN A 24 -26.96 29.76 -61.45
CA GLN A 24 -26.41 30.21 -62.73
C GLN A 24 -25.48 31.44 -62.56
N ALA A 25 -25.82 32.38 -61.67
CA ALA A 25 -25.01 33.57 -61.42
C ALA A 25 -23.58 33.23 -60.90
N ALA A 26 -23.45 32.18 -60.08
CA ALA A 26 -22.16 31.73 -59.55
C ALA A 26 -21.19 31.23 -60.65
N ARG A 27 -21.69 30.60 -61.71
CA ARG A 27 -20.85 30.02 -62.78
C ARG A 27 -20.29 31.04 -63.76
N ALA A 28 -20.81 32.28 -63.79
CA ALA A 28 -20.36 33.33 -64.70
C ALA A 28 -19.06 34.03 -64.27
N ARG A 29 -18.65 33.96 -62.99
CA ARG A 29 -17.47 34.66 -62.45
C ARG A 29 -16.14 33.91 -62.57
N ALA A 30 -16.12 32.71 -63.15
CA ALA A 30 -14.94 31.83 -63.18
C ALA A 30 -14.20 31.76 -64.54
N ARG A 31 -14.53 32.62 -65.52
CA ARG A 31 -13.96 32.57 -66.89
C ARG A 31 -13.58 33.93 -67.50
N SER A 32 -12.95 34.78 -66.71
CA SER A 32 -11.95 35.78 -67.13
C SER A 32 -11.03 36.02 -65.92
N VAL A 33 -9.75 36.38 -66.03
CA VAL A 33 -9.00 37.09 -67.08
C VAL A 33 -7.69 36.35 -67.40
N GLY A 34 -7.16 36.52 -68.62
CA GLY A 34 -5.81 36.06 -68.97
C GLY A 34 -5.10 37.01 -69.93
N GLY A 35 -3.84 37.33 -69.62
CA GLY A 35 -2.84 37.82 -70.58
C GLY A 35 -2.73 39.35 -70.76
N SER A 36 -1.62 39.91 -70.28
CA SER A 36 -0.87 40.98 -70.95
C SER A 36 0.58 40.98 -70.48
N ARG A 37 1.53 41.11 -71.40
CA ARG A 37 2.97 41.18 -71.10
C ARG A 37 3.41 42.64 -71.07
N LEU A 38 4.08 43.07 -70.00
CA LEU A 38 5.01 44.19 -70.04
C LEU A 38 6.27 43.83 -69.24
N THR A 39 7.41 44.34 -69.68
CA THR A 39 8.74 43.95 -69.20
C THR A 39 9.13 44.65 -67.91
N ALA A 40 9.48 43.87 -66.88
CA ALA A 40 10.20 44.34 -65.70
C ALA A 40 11.61 43.71 -65.67
N VAL A 41 12.64 44.49 -65.38
CA VAL A 41 14.03 44.02 -65.36
C VAL A 41 14.28 43.19 -64.10
N ALA A 42 14.53 41.89 -64.28
CA ALA A 42 14.88 40.98 -63.20
C ALA A 42 16.29 41.26 -62.66
N ARG A 43 16.40 42.14 -61.67
CA ARG A 43 17.55 42.12 -60.75
C ARG A 43 17.39 40.92 -59.83
N HIS A 44 18.21 39.89 -60.02
CA HIS A 44 18.33 38.78 -59.06
C HIS A 44 18.97 39.29 -57.75
N GLY A 45 18.14 39.88 -56.89
CA GLY A 45 18.45 39.91 -55.46
C GLY A 45 18.43 38.47 -54.96
N ALA A 46 19.61 37.90 -54.73
CA ALA A 46 19.74 36.58 -54.14
C ALA A 46 19.25 36.64 -52.69
N LEU A 47 17.96 36.36 -52.48
CA LEU A 47 17.44 35.98 -51.18
C LEU A 47 18.18 34.71 -50.77
N GLY A 48 19.20 34.88 -49.93
CA GLY A 48 19.95 33.76 -49.39
C GLY A 48 18.98 32.82 -48.70
N SER A 49 18.92 31.57 -49.18
CA SER A 49 18.16 30.53 -48.50
C SER A 49 18.54 30.53 -47.02
N PRO A 50 17.58 30.59 -46.07
CA PRO A 50 17.90 30.60 -44.66
C PRO A 50 18.60 29.28 -44.33
N GLY A 51 19.93 29.34 -44.24
CA GLY A 51 20.80 28.19 -44.11
C GLY A 51 20.58 27.50 -42.77
N GLY A 52 19.59 26.61 -42.73
CA GLY A 52 19.23 25.75 -41.60
C GLY A 52 20.27 24.68 -41.33
N GLY A 53 21.54 25.09 -41.17
CA GLY A 53 22.60 24.23 -40.66
C GLY A 53 22.26 23.75 -39.25
N PRO A 54 23.03 22.79 -38.70
CA PRO A 54 22.66 22.04 -37.49
C PRO A 54 22.32 22.90 -36.28
N LYS A 55 22.83 24.15 -36.19
CA LYS A 55 22.48 25.14 -35.17
C LYS A 55 20.99 25.52 -35.12
N GLY A 56 20.27 25.43 -36.24
CA GLY A 56 18.81 25.65 -36.30
C GLY A 56 18.03 24.48 -35.71
N LEU A 57 18.43 23.25 -36.07
CA LEU A 57 17.87 22.03 -35.52
C LEU A 57 18.16 21.90 -34.02
N LEU A 58 19.40 22.18 -33.59
CA LEU A 58 19.79 22.18 -32.17
C LEU A 58 18.95 23.14 -31.33
N LYS A 59 18.62 24.32 -31.85
CA LYS A 59 17.75 25.28 -31.15
C LYS A 59 16.32 24.76 -30.97
N TRP A 60 15.76 24.09 -31.98
CA TRP A 60 14.45 23.46 -31.87
C TRP A 60 14.47 22.27 -30.90
N VAL A 61 15.47 21.40 -30.98
CA VAL A 61 15.63 20.27 -30.05
C VAL A 61 15.82 20.75 -28.60
N ALA A 62 16.64 21.78 -28.38
CA ALA A 62 16.84 22.37 -27.06
C ALA A 62 15.57 23.06 -26.51
N LEU A 63 14.78 23.70 -27.36
CA LEU A 63 13.51 24.32 -26.96
C LEU A 63 12.45 23.26 -26.62
N VAL A 64 12.35 22.18 -27.41
CA VAL A 64 11.48 21.04 -27.10
C VAL A 64 11.92 20.35 -25.81
N MET A 65 13.22 20.08 -25.62
CA MET A 65 13.78 19.57 -24.37
C MET A 65 13.42 20.46 -23.18
N ALA A 66 13.63 21.77 -23.28
CA ALA A 66 13.28 22.70 -22.21
C ALA A 66 11.78 22.71 -21.92
N MET A 67 10.92 22.59 -22.94
CA MET A 67 9.47 22.53 -22.79
C MET A 67 8.98 21.19 -22.19
N VAL A 68 9.66 20.08 -22.49
CA VAL A 68 9.43 18.77 -21.85
C VAL A 68 9.90 18.77 -20.40
N ILE A 69 11.06 19.37 -20.10
CA ILE A 69 11.58 19.48 -18.72
C ILE A 69 10.67 20.39 -17.88
N VAL A 70 10.33 21.59 -18.37
CA VAL A 70 9.41 22.50 -17.67
C VAL A 70 8.01 21.88 -17.57
N GLY A 71 7.54 21.18 -18.61
CA GLY A 71 6.27 20.46 -18.57
C GLY A 71 6.26 19.35 -17.53
N GLY A 72 7.31 18.52 -17.47
CA GLY A 72 7.47 17.44 -16.49
C GLY A 72 7.59 17.95 -15.05
N VAL A 73 8.40 18.98 -14.81
CA VAL A 73 8.51 19.65 -13.50
C VAL A 73 7.19 20.30 -13.09
N SER A 74 6.47 20.92 -14.04
CA SER A 74 5.14 21.51 -13.76
C SER A 74 4.08 20.44 -13.49
N LEU A 75 4.14 19.29 -14.18
CA LEU A 75 3.23 18.17 -13.96
C LEU A 75 3.49 17.52 -12.60
N ALA A 76 4.75 17.22 -12.27
CA ALA A 76 5.14 16.71 -10.96
C ALA A 76 4.75 17.69 -9.84
N GLY A 77 4.99 19.00 -10.04
CA GLY A 77 4.56 20.04 -9.10
C GLY A 77 3.05 20.13 -8.92
N MET A 78 2.26 20.01 -9.99
CA MET A 78 0.79 19.97 -9.90
C MET A 78 0.27 18.70 -9.24
N LEU A 79 0.89 17.55 -9.51
CA LEU A 79 0.56 16.28 -8.86
C LEU A 79 0.78 16.41 -7.35
N VAL A 80 1.98 16.77 -6.89
CA VAL A 80 2.30 16.99 -5.47
C VAL A 80 1.37 18.05 -4.84
N TRP A 81 1.10 19.16 -5.51
CA TRP A 81 0.22 20.22 -4.98
C TRP A 81 -1.27 19.84 -4.94
N SER A 82 -1.71 18.90 -5.78
CA SER A 82 -3.06 18.32 -5.72
C SER A 82 -3.21 17.35 -4.55
N VAL A 83 -2.15 16.59 -4.22
CA VAL A 83 -2.15 15.66 -3.10
C VAL A 83 -2.10 16.41 -1.76
N LYS A 84 -1.27 17.45 -1.61
CA LYS A 84 -1.12 18.23 -0.36
C LYS A 84 -2.32 19.13 0.04
N LYS A 85 -3.55 18.81 -0.35
CA LYS A 85 -4.76 19.59 -0.01
C LYS A 85 -5.90 18.81 0.64
N ASP A 86 -5.93 17.49 0.46
CA ASP A 86 -7.02 16.63 0.91
C ASP A 86 -6.53 15.57 1.93
N ILE A 87 -5.48 15.90 2.69
CA ILE A 87 -4.84 15.01 3.67
C ILE A 87 -5.07 15.58 5.08
N ASP A 88 -5.43 14.70 6.02
CA ASP A 88 -5.65 15.01 7.42
C ASP A 88 -4.50 14.44 8.26
N TYR A 89 -3.96 15.24 9.18
CA TYR A 89 -2.70 14.96 9.88
C TYR A 89 -2.84 15.14 11.38
N PHE A 90 -2.08 14.37 12.15
CA PHE A 90 -1.97 14.53 13.60
C PHE A 90 -0.51 14.69 14.04
N THR A 91 -0.29 15.48 15.08
CA THR A 91 1.04 15.62 15.70
C THR A 91 1.37 14.36 16.50
N PHE A 92 2.57 13.81 16.29
CA PHE A 92 3.11 12.71 17.10
C PHE A 92 4.21 13.25 18.03
N PRO A 93 4.22 12.95 19.35
CA PRO A 93 5.08 13.68 20.30
C PRO A 93 6.58 13.50 20.08
N ASP A 94 7.00 12.37 19.51
CA ASP A 94 8.40 11.98 19.36
C ASP A 94 8.90 12.20 17.91
N GLU A 95 8.36 13.21 17.23
CA GLU A 95 8.78 13.71 15.91
C GLU A 95 10.17 14.40 15.90
N ASP A 96 10.78 14.61 17.08
CA ASP A 96 12.05 15.34 17.31
C ASP A 96 13.30 14.61 16.74
N GLY A 97 13.48 14.67 15.42
CA GLY A 97 14.76 14.30 14.76
C GLY A 97 14.69 13.88 13.30
N GLN A 98 13.50 13.63 12.76
CA GLN A 98 13.32 13.13 11.40
C GLN A 98 13.32 14.28 10.36
N GLU A 99 14.48 14.57 9.76
CA GLU A 99 14.55 15.49 8.60
C GLU A 99 13.82 14.91 7.37
N GLN A 100 13.51 15.75 6.38
CA GLN A 100 12.79 15.33 5.16
C GLN A 100 13.58 14.29 4.37
N ILE A 101 13.11 13.04 4.40
CA ILE A 101 13.87 11.85 4.00
C ILE A 101 14.03 11.75 2.48
N ALA A 102 15.13 12.32 1.97
CA ALA A 102 15.59 12.14 0.59
C ALA A 102 16.20 10.74 0.35
N SER A 103 16.75 10.11 1.40
CA SER A 103 17.11 8.69 1.47
C SER A 103 16.77 8.18 2.87
N VAL A 104 16.15 7.00 2.96
CA VAL A 104 15.82 6.34 4.22
C VAL A 104 17.11 5.82 4.84
N ASP A 105 17.73 6.58 5.73
CA ASP A 105 19.00 6.20 6.35
C ASP A 105 18.74 5.41 7.65
N GLY A 106 19.11 4.13 7.67
CA GLY A 106 18.87 3.22 8.80
C GLY A 106 17.53 2.47 8.73
N ALA A 107 17.10 1.91 9.86
CA ALA A 107 15.89 1.10 9.96
C ALA A 107 14.61 1.96 10.00
N VAL A 108 13.49 1.41 9.52
CA VAL A 108 12.17 2.06 9.58
C VAL A 108 11.28 1.32 10.55
N ASN A 109 10.63 2.06 11.45
CA ASN A 109 9.53 1.58 12.27
C ASN A 109 8.28 2.44 11.96
N PHE A 110 7.24 1.81 11.41
CA PHE A 110 5.97 2.43 11.06
C PHE A 110 4.83 1.69 11.76
N LEU A 111 3.97 2.39 12.50
CA LEU A 111 2.78 1.79 13.10
C LEU A 111 1.53 2.07 12.25
N LEU A 112 0.97 1.00 11.68
CA LEU A 112 -0.33 1.02 10.99
C LEU A 112 -1.45 0.74 12.00
N ILE A 113 -2.46 1.62 12.04
CA ILE A 113 -3.63 1.51 12.90
C ILE A 113 -4.90 1.49 12.04
N GLY A 114 -5.62 0.38 12.04
CA GLY A 114 -6.98 0.29 11.50
C GLY A 114 -7.99 0.69 12.55
N SER A 115 -8.74 1.77 12.30
CA SER A 115 -9.75 2.33 13.20
C SER A 115 -11.15 1.86 12.81
N ASP A 116 -11.96 1.48 13.81
CA ASP A 116 -13.36 1.10 13.60
C ASP A 116 -14.32 2.28 13.50
N THR A 117 -13.80 3.52 13.49
CA THR A 117 -14.63 4.71 13.65
C THR A 117 -15.62 4.89 12.50
N ARG A 118 -16.88 5.10 12.86
CA ARG A 118 -17.98 5.34 11.92
C ARG A 118 -18.25 6.84 11.74
N LYS A 119 -17.49 7.68 12.45
CA LYS A 119 -17.51 9.14 12.32
C LYS A 119 -17.21 9.56 10.89
N ASP A 120 -18.07 10.43 10.35
CA ASP A 120 -18.01 11.01 9.01
C ASP A 120 -17.97 9.99 7.83
N GLN A 121 -18.17 8.69 8.10
CA GLN A 121 -18.34 7.60 7.11
C GLN A 121 -19.72 7.61 6.41
N GLY A 122 -20.45 8.74 6.43
CA GLY A 122 -21.77 8.91 5.81
C GLY A 122 -22.98 8.59 6.71
N ASP A 123 -24.16 8.51 6.08
CA ASP A 123 -25.45 8.46 6.78
C ASP A 123 -25.91 7.05 7.21
N GLY A 124 -25.18 6.00 6.85
CA GLY A 124 -25.52 4.61 7.17
C GLY A 124 -25.34 4.21 8.65
N PHE A 125 -24.75 5.08 9.46
CA PHE A 125 -24.45 4.84 10.87
C PHE A 125 -25.19 5.84 11.79
N THR A 126 -25.69 5.36 12.92
CA THR A 126 -26.42 6.16 13.91
C THR A 126 -25.49 7.15 14.64
N ALA A 127 -26.06 8.03 15.47
CA ALA A 127 -25.28 8.94 16.29
C ALA A 127 -24.36 8.19 17.27
N SER A 128 -24.88 7.15 17.95
CA SER A 128 -24.11 6.37 18.92
C SER A 128 -22.97 5.57 18.28
N ASP A 129 -23.17 5.10 17.04
CA ASP A 129 -22.12 4.41 16.27
C ASP A 129 -20.95 5.34 15.92
N LYS A 130 -21.21 6.65 15.82
CA LYS A 130 -20.23 7.69 15.46
C LYS A 130 -19.42 8.20 16.65
N ASP A 131 -19.80 7.85 17.88
CA ASP A 131 -19.09 8.18 19.11
C ASP A 131 -18.03 7.12 19.50
N THR A 132 -17.88 6.05 18.72
CA THR A 132 -16.87 4.99 18.93
C THR A 132 -15.66 5.13 18.00
N ASP A 133 -14.46 4.90 18.54
CA ASP A 133 -13.22 4.69 17.80
C ASP A 133 -12.34 3.69 18.59
N LEU A 134 -12.15 2.48 18.05
CA LEU A 134 -11.22 1.47 18.54
C LEU A 134 -10.19 1.14 17.47
N ALA A 135 -8.94 0.94 17.90
CA ALA A 135 -7.87 0.44 17.04
C ALA A 135 -8.05 -1.08 16.85
N ASP A 136 -8.84 -1.43 15.84
CA ASP A 136 -9.25 -2.80 15.51
C ASP A 136 -8.16 -3.57 14.74
N VAL A 137 -7.19 -2.87 14.16
CA VAL A 137 -5.90 -3.41 13.69
C VAL A 137 -4.79 -2.55 14.26
N ILE A 138 -3.74 -3.17 14.81
CA ILE A 138 -2.53 -2.49 15.27
C ILE A 138 -1.34 -3.32 14.77
N MET A 139 -0.51 -2.74 13.91
CA MET A 139 0.55 -3.48 13.20
C MET A 139 1.82 -2.65 13.10
N LEU A 140 2.89 -3.12 13.74
CA LEU A 140 4.22 -2.51 13.66
C LEU A 140 4.95 -3.09 12.44
N LEU A 141 5.16 -2.25 11.43
CA LEU A 141 5.97 -2.55 10.26
C LEU A 141 7.41 -2.13 10.56
N HIS A 142 8.32 -3.07 10.45
CA HIS A 142 9.76 -2.89 10.52
C HIS A 142 10.38 -3.07 9.13
N ILE A 143 11.35 -2.23 8.77
CA ILE A 143 12.30 -2.48 7.67
C ILE A 143 13.70 -2.39 8.27
N SER A 144 14.52 -3.41 8.06
CA SER A 144 15.86 -3.51 8.65
C SER A 144 16.83 -2.43 8.16
N ALA A 145 17.88 -2.13 8.93
CA ALA A 145 18.79 -1.01 8.64
C ALA A 145 19.62 -1.14 7.35
N ASP A 146 19.64 -2.34 6.76
CA ASP A 146 20.24 -2.66 5.45
C ASP A 146 19.21 -2.73 4.30
N HIS A 147 17.93 -2.50 4.62
CA HIS A 147 16.74 -2.65 3.75
C HIS A 147 16.64 -4.01 3.05
N ARG A 148 17.18 -5.07 3.66
CA ARG A 148 17.09 -6.44 3.12
C ARG A 148 15.87 -7.22 3.59
N THR A 149 15.26 -6.87 4.72
CA THR A 149 14.08 -7.56 5.26
C THR A 149 13.00 -6.57 5.68
N ALA A 150 11.74 -7.03 5.66
CA ALA A 150 10.62 -6.31 6.25
C ALA A 150 9.77 -7.26 7.10
N MET A 151 9.29 -6.80 8.25
CA MET A 151 8.43 -7.58 9.14
C MET A 151 7.23 -6.76 9.63
N ALA A 152 6.03 -7.30 9.48
CA ALA A 152 4.79 -6.70 9.98
C ALA A 152 4.28 -7.50 11.20
N VAL A 153 4.42 -6.93 12.40
CA VAL A 153 3.98 -7.54 13.66
C VAL A 153 2.59 -7.03 14.05
N SER A 154 1.57 -7.88 13.89
CA SER A 154 0.18 -7.59 14.26
C SER A 154 -0.07 -7.88 15.74
N PHE A 155 -0.53 -6.90 16.50
CA PHE A 155 -0.91 -7.04 17.90
C PHE A 155 -2.40 -7.42 18.03
N PRO A 156 -2.76 -8.50 18.75
CA PRO A 156 -4.16 -8.79 19.06
C PRO A 156 -4.82 -7.61 19.78
N ARG A 157 -5.96 -7.15 19.27
CA ARG A 157 -6.60 -5.89 19.68
C ARG A 157 -7.00 -5.90 21.16
N ASP A 158 -7.33 -7.08 21.66
CA ASP A 158 -7.75 -7.39 23.02
C ASP A 158 -6.54 -7.70 23.96
N THR A 159 -5.30 -7.44 23.53
CA THR A 159 -4.10 -7.59 24.38
C THR A 159 -4.12 -6.58 25.54
N MET A 160 -3.89 -7.05 26.76
CA MET A 160 -3.89 -6.22 27.97
C MET A 160 -2.51 -5.58 28.21
N VAL A 161 -2.49 -4.25 28.30
CA VAL A 161 -1.27 -3.42 28.32
C VAL A 161 -1.33 -2.31 29.37
N SER A 162 -0.17 -1.78 29.74
CA SER A 162 -0.04 -0.63 30.65
C SER A 162 0.21 0.67 29.87
N MET A 163 -0.86 1.39 29.51
CA MET A 163 -0.80 2.66 28.78
C MET A 163 0.07 3.73 29.49
N PRO A 164 0.88 4.54 28.77
CA PRO A 164 1.56 5.70 29.32
C PRO A 164 0.58 6.87 29.57
N SER A 165 1.11 8.00 30.05
CA SER A 165 0.39 9.26 30.09
C SER A 165 0.39 9.85 28.68
N CYS A 166 -0.76 9.95 28.03
CA CYS A 166 -0.87 10.37 26.64
C CYS A 166 -1.29 11.85 26.53
N PRO A 167 -0.73 12.64 25.60
CA PRO A 167 -1.15 14.04 25.41
C PRO A 167 -2.58 14.13 24.88
N LYS A 168 -3.26 15.24 25.20
CA LYS A 168 -4.58 15.52 24.63
C LYS A 168 -4.49 16.24 23.29
N THR A 169 -5.24 15.75 22.32
CA THR A 169 -5.41 16.35 20.98
C THR A 169 -6.67 17.21 20.85
N ASP A 170 -7.51 17.29 21.88
CA ASP A 170 -8.77 18.07 21.93
C ASP A 170 -8.59 19.60 22.07
N GLY A 171 -7.35 20.09 22.08
CA GLY A 171 -7.03 21.50 22.29
C GLY A 171 -7.21 22.01 23.73
N SER A 172 -7.68 21.18 24.68
CA SER A 172 -7.81 21.57 26.10
C SER A 172 -6.48 21.56 26.86
N GLY A 173 -5.47 20.89 26.30
CA GLY A 173 -4.11 20.82 26.83
C GLY A 173 -3.93 19.81 27.97
N GLY A 174 -2.66 19.52 28.27
CA GLY A 174 -2.28 18.49 29.24
C GLY A 174 -2.41 17.07 28.67
N SER A 175 -2.66 16.10 29.56
CA SER A 175 -2.58 14.67 29.25
C SER A 175 -3.71 13.87 29.90
N TYR A 176 -4.04 12.73 29.30
CA TYR A 176 -4.74 11.63 29.95
C TYR A 176 -3.77 10.90 30.90
N PRO A 177 -4.19 10.55 32.13
CA PRO A 177 -3.33 9.88 33.09
C PRO A 177 -3.01 8.44 32.65
N ALA A 178 -1.79 7.99 32.93
CA ALA A 178 -1.34 6.63 32.65
C ALA A 178 -2.25 5.57 33.31
N GLN A 179 -2.55 4.51 32.57
CA GLN A 179 -3.38 3.38 33.04
C GLN A 179 -2.52 2.14 33.23
N SER A 180 -2.69 1.45 34.36
CA SER A 180 -1.92 0.23 34.66
C SER A 180 -2.35 -0.98 33.82
N ARG A 181 -3.62 -1.02 33.38
CA ARG A 181 -4.22 -2.14 32.64
C ARG A 181 -5.40 -1.66 31.78
N VAL A 182 -5.25 -1.68 30.47
CA VAL A 182 -6.30 -1.46 29.45
C VAL A 182 -6.12 -2.44 28.28
N GLN A 183 -7.12 -2.59 27.42
CA GLN A 183 -6.95 -3.29 26.14
C GLN A 183 -6.23 -2.35 25.16
N ILE A 184 -5.31 -2.87 24.35
CA ILE A 184 -4.50 -2.05 23.45
C ILE A 184 -5.34 -1.30 22.39
N ASN A 185 -6.43 -1.90 21.91
CA ASN A 185 -7.41 -1.26 21.01
C ASN A 185 -8.00 0.06 21.54
N SER A 186 -8.19 0.17 22.86
CA SER A 186 -8.87 1.29 23.51
C SER A 186 -7.96 2.51 23.70
N THR A 187 -6.64 2.34 23.55
CA THR A 187 -5.64 3.42 23.73
C THR A 187 -5.88 4.60 22.79
N ILE A 188 -6.42 4.36 21.60
CA ILE A 188 -6.76 5.40 20.61
C ILE A 188 -7.77 6.43 21.15
N THR A 189 -8.61 6.05 22.12
CA THR A 189 -9.58 6.98 22.76
C THR A 189 -8.91 8.01 23.68
N TYR A 190 -7.64 7.81 24.05
CA TYR A 190 -6.88 8.64 24.98
C TYR A 190 -5.89 9.59 24.26
N GLY A 191 -6.35 10.23 23.18
CA GLY A 191 -5.57 11.21 22.42
C GLY A 191 -5.34 10.88 20.94
N GLY A 192 -5.98 9.83 20.42
CA GLY A 192 -5.85 9.40 19.03
C GLY A 192 -4.67 8.44 18.80
N PRO A 193 -4.27 8.23 17.52
CA PRO A 193 -3.22 7.29 17.13
C PRO A 193 -1.92 7.43 17.92
N SER A 194 -1.54 8.66 18.28
CA SER A 194 -0.34 8.96 19.07
C SER A 194 -0.31 8.24 20.43
N CYS A 195 -1.45 8.02 21.09
CA CYS A 195 -1.48 7.27 22.35
C CYS A 195 -1.32 5.76 22.14
N THR A 196 -1.80 5.25 21.01
CA THR A 196 -1.57 3.85 20.60
C THR A 196 -0.10 3.62 20.30
N ALA A 197 0.55 4.51 19.55
CA ALA A 197 1.98 4.47 19.28
C ALA A 197 2.82 4.50 20.57
N LEU A 198 2.64 5.52 21.43
CA LEU A 198 3.29 5.60 22.75
C LEU A 198 3.08 4.34 23.62
N THR A 199 1.94 3.64 23.45
CA THR A 199 1.69 2.38 24.15
C THR A 199 2.46 1.21 23.54
N VAL A 200 2.59 1.13 22.22
CA VAL A 200 3.40 0.10 21.53
C VAL A 200 4.89 0.32 21.81
N GLU A 201 5.39 1.55 21.76
CA GLU A 201 6.79 1.88 22.10
C GLU A 201 7.12 1.44 23.52
N LYS A 202 6.29 1.82 24.50
CA LYS A 202 6.43 1.39 25.90
C LYS A 202 6.29 -0.13 26.10
N LEU A 203 5.55 -0.82 25.24
CA LEU A 203 5.31 -2.27 25.31
C LEU A 203 6.48 -3.07 24.71
N THR A 204 7.17 -2.52 23.73
CA THR A 204 8.17 -3.22 22.90
C THR A 204 9.61 -2.76 23.14
N GLY A 205 9.82 -1.49 23.47
CA GLY A 205 11.13 -0.85 23.46
C GLY A 205 11.61 -0.44 22.06
N VAL A 206 10.73 -0.44 21.06
CA VAL A 206 11.00 0.00 19.68
C VAL A 206 10.57 1.46 19.52
N ASP A 207 11.46 2.34 19.08
CA ASP A 207 11.13 3.73 18.73
C ASP A 207 10.33 3.77 17.42
N ILE A 208 9.14 4.38 17.41
CA ILE A 208 8.24 4.39 16.24
C ILE A 208 8.37 5.72 15.48
N GLY A 209 9.21 5.71 14.45
CA GLY A 209 9.45 6.90 13.63
C GLY A 209 8.21 7.40 12.86
N PHE A 210 7.24 6.55 12.54
CA PHE A 210 6.08 6.91 11.72
C PHE A 210 4.77 6.27 12.21
N VAL A 211 3.65 6.97 12.08
CA VAL A 211 2.33 6.44 12.43
C VAL A 211 1.32 6.77 11.32
N GLY A 212 0.52 5.77 10.92
CA GLY A 212 -0.59 5.94 9.97
C GLY A 212 -1.88 5.31 10.48
N LYS A 213 -2.98 6.06 10.44
CA LYS A 213 -4.35 5.58 10.72
C LYS A 213 -5.13 5.43 9.42
N ILE A 214 -5.81 4.31 9.26
CA ILE A 214 -6.77 4.04 8.18
C ILE A 214 -8.14 3.73 8.79
N ASP A 215 -9.22 4.18 8.15
CA ASP A 215 -10.60 3.87 8.54
C ASP A 215 -11.27 2.90 7.56
N PHE A 216 -12.54 2.57 7.80
CA PHE A 216 -13.31 1.63 7.00
C PHE A 216 -13.43 2.04 5.52
N LYS A 217 -13.72 3.31 5.24
CA LYS A 217 -13.73 3.84 3.87
C LYS A 217 -12.32 3.85 3.27
N GLY A 218 -11.30 4.16 4.07
CA GLY A 218 -9.91 4.14 3.65
C GLY A 218 -9.49 2.76 3.14
N VAL A 219 -9.84 1.69 3.85
CA VAL A 219 -9.60 0.30 3.42
C VAL A 219 -10.32 -0.01 2.10
N ILE A 220 -11.59 0.40 1.96
CA ILE A 220 -12.38 0.21 0.73
C ILE A 220 -11.68 0.89 -0.46
N GLU A 221 -11.32 2.17 -0.33
CA GLU A 221 -10.77 2.96 -1.44
C GLU A 221 -9.32 2.61 -1.76
N MET A 222 -8.52 2.19 -0.78
CA MET A 222 -7.20 1.61 -1.03
C MET A 222 -7.31 0.29 -1.81
N SER A 223 -8.23 -0.59 -1.40
CA SER A 223 -8.49 -1.84 -2.12
C SER A 223 -8.98 -1.59 -3.56
N ASN A 224 -9.80 -0.56 -3.77
CA ASN A 224 -10.20 -0.08 -5.10
C ASN A 224 -9.00 0.42 -5.93
N ALA A 225 -8.11 1.23 -5.34
CA ALA A 225 -6.93 1.76 -6.02
C ALA A 225 -5.91 0.66 -6.40
N ILE A 226 -5.83 -0.41 -5.61
CA ILE A 226 -5.03 -1.61 -5.87
C ILE A 226 -5.68 -2.49 -6.97
N GLY A 227 -6.99 -2.39 -7.18
CA GLY A 227 -7.74 -3.25 -8.10
C GLY A 227 -7.94 -4.67 -7.56
N GLY A 228 -8.21 -4.80 -6.26
CA GLY A 228 -8.51 -6.06 -5.57
C GLY A 228 -7.29 -6.97 -5.35
N VAL A 229 -7.45 -7.96 -4.47
CA VAL A 229 -6.40 -8.91 -4.05
C VAL A 229 -6.93 -10.35 -4.17
N PRO A 230 -6.21 -11.29 -4.80
CA PRO A 230 -6.65 -12.69 -4.85
C PRO A 230 -6.47 -13.34 -3.47
N VAL A 231 -7.49 -14.05 -3.00
CA VAL A 231 -7.52 -14.73 -1.71
C VAL A 231 -8.15 -16.12 -1.87
N CYS A 232 -7.42 -17.15 -1.44
CA CYS A 232 -7.93 -18.51 -1.33
C CYS A 232 -8.73 -18.69 -0.03
N VAL A 233 -9.84 -19.43 -0.10
CA VAL A 233 -10.64 -19.84 1.06
C VAL A 233 -10.88 -21.35 1.05
N THR A 234 -10.57 -22.02 2.17
CA THR A 234 -10.59 -23.50 2.28
C THR A 234 -11.98 -24.16 2.25
N LYS A 235 -13.01 -23.42 2.66
CA LYS A 235 -14.43 -23.82 2.72
C LYS A 235 -15.29 -22.55 2.53
N ASP A 236 -16.60 -22.71 2.52
CA ASP A 236 -17.50 -21.56 2.61
C ASP A 236 -17.28 -20.81 3.94
N ILE A 237 -17.18 -19.48 3.87
CA ILE A 237 -17.09 -18.54 5.00
C ILE A 237 -18.39 -17.73 5.04
N ASP A 238 -18.96 -17.62 6.23
CA ASP A 238 -20.20 -16.91 6.51
C ASP A 238 -20.03 -16.14 7.84
N ASP A 239 -20.08 -14.80 7.82
CA ASP A 239 -19.90 -13.94 9.00
C ASP A 239 -20.80 -12.68 8.92
N ASP A 240 -22.01 -12.79 9.47
CA ASP A 240 -23.00 -11.70 9.56
C ASP A 240 -22.46 -10.43 10.24
N ASP A 241 -21.50 -10.53 11.19
CA ASP A 241 -20.94 -9.36 11.91
C ASP A 241 -20.00 -8.51 11.03
N SER A 242 -19.37 -9.11 10.02
CA SER A 242 -18.59 -8.39 9.01
C SER A 242 -19.35 -8.16 7.71
N GLY A 243 -20.40 -8.96 7.45
CA GLY A 243 -21.15 -8.99 6.19
C GLY A 243 -20.44 -9.80 5.09
N LEU A 244 -19.53 -10.70 5.46
CA LEU A 244 -18.76 -11.50 4.51
C LEU A 244 -19.43 -12.84 4.25
N HIS A 245 -19.70 -13.12 2.97
CA HIS A 245 -20.16 -14.43 2.52
C HIS A 245 -19.32 -14.84 1.29
N LEU A 246 -18.45 -15.86 1.44
CA LEU A 246 -17.58 -16.38 0.38
C LEU A 246 -17.75 -17.90 0.29
N THR A 247 -17.78 -18.46 -0.92
CA THR A 247 -17.68 -19.92 -1.10
C THR A 247 -16.23 -20.40 -0.99
N ALA A 248 -16.02 -21.70 -0.85
CA ALA A 248 -14.69 -22.30 -1.03
C ALA A 248 -14.07 -21.93 -2.39
N GLY A 249 -12.74 -21.72 -2.44
CA GLY A 249 -11.97 -21.42 -3.65
C GLY A 249 -11.30 -20.05 -3.66
N GLU A 250 -10.85 -19.63 -4.85
CA GLU A 250 -10.17 -18.34 -5.10
C GLU A 250 -11.17 -17.20 -5.36
N HIS A 251 -10.96 -16.05 -4.72
CA HIS A 251 -11.74 -14.83 -4.93
C HIS A 251 -10.84 -13.61 -5.09
N THR A 252 -11.17 -12.71 -6.03
CA THR A 252 -10.55 -11.37 -6.06
C THR A 252 -11.32 -10.44 -5.14
N ILE A 253 -10.82 -10.29 -3.92
CA ILE A 253 -11.44 -9.51 -2.86
C ILE A 253 -11.14 -8.01 -3.06
N GLN A 254 -12.20 -7.19 -3.17
CA GLN A 254 -12.06 -5.74 -3.38
C GLN A 254 -13.09 -4.93 -2.57
N GLY A 255 -12.73 -3.72 -2.14
CA GLY A 255 -13.69 -2.71 -1.69
C GLY A 255 -14.40 -3.10 -0.41
N SER A 256 -15.74 -3.15 -0.43
CA SER A 256 -16.57 -3.62 0.70
C SER A 256 -16.14 -4.99 1.19
N ASP A 257 -15.79 -5.87 0.26
CA ASP A 257 -15.53 -7.28 0.53
C ASP A 257 -14.12 -7.43 1.13
N ALA A 258 -13.20 -6.51 0.80
CA ALA A 258 -11.89 -6.40 1.46
C ALA A 258 -12.01 -5.87 2.89
N LEU A 259 -12.89 -4.89 3.12
CA LEU A 259 -13.19 -4.43 4.48
C LEU A 259 -13.85 -5.55 5.31
N ALA A 260 -14.81 -6.27 4.73
CA ALA A 260 -15.47 -7.40 5.38
C ALA A 260 -14.48 -8.53 5.67
N PHE A 261 -13.62 -8.91 4.71
CA PHE A 261 -12.59 -9.93 4.89
C PHE A 261 -11.58 -9.58 5.98
N LEU A 262 -11.06 -8.35 6.01
CA LEU A 262 -10.11 -7.91 7.04
C LEU A 262 -10.75 -7.75 8.42
N ARG A 263 -12.08 -7.56 8.49
CA ARG A 263 -12.84 -7.52 9.75
C ARG A 263 -13.34 -8.89 10.22
N ASN A 264 -13.48 -9.86 9.31
CA ASN A 264 -14.06 -11.17 9.59
C ASN A 264 -13.36 -11.85 10.76
N ARG A 265 -14.14 -12.14 11.80
CA ARG A 265 -13.63 -12.78 13.02
C ARG A 265 -14.26 -14.14 13.25
N HIS A 266 -15.58 -14.25 13.08
CA HIS A 266 -16.31 -15.46 13.46
C HIS A 266 -16.37 -16.50 12.35
N GLY A 267 -16.23 -16.08 11.09
CA GLY A 267 -16.16 -16.97 9.94
C GLY A 267 -14.79 -17.60 9.71
N VAL A 268 -13.76 -17.33 10.54
CA VAL A 268 -12.39 -17.85 10.38
C VAL A 268 -11.85 -18.58 11.61
N GLY A 269 -11.02 -19.60 11.37
CA GLY A 269 -10.24 -20.33 12.37
C GLY A 269 -11.06 -20.83 13.56
N ASP A 270 -10.77 -20.32 14.74
CA ASP A 270 -11.43 -20.62 16.01
C ASP A 270 -12.49 -19.59 16.42
N GLY A 271 -12.77 -18.58 15.59
CA GLY A 271 -13.66 -17.46 15.89
C GLY A 271 -13.01 -16.35 16.75
N SER A 272 -11.70 -16.45 17.02
CA SER A 272 -10.96 -15.49 17.83
C SER A 272 -10.30 -14.38 17.00
N ASP A 273 -9.74 -13.38 17.71
CA ASP A 273 -8.90 -12.36 17.08
C ASP A 273 -7.58 -12.94 16.51
N LEU A 274 -7.13 -14.10 17.00
CA LEU A 274 -5.92 -14.78 16.51
C LEU A 274 -6.19 -15.49 15.17
N GLY A 275 -7.38 -16.07 15.02
CA GLY A 275 -7.91 -16.54 13.74
C GLY A 275 -8.05 -15.41 12.73
N ARG A 276 -8.55 -14.24 13.16
CA ARG A 276 -8.62 -13.02 12.33
C ARG A 276 -7.25 -12.49 11.91
N ILE A 277 -6.26 -12.46 12.80
CA ILE A 277 -4.91 -12.00 12.43
C ILE A 277 -4.30 -12.92 11.38
N SER A 278 -4.39 -14.24 11.56
CA SER A 278 -3.86 -15.19 10.57
C SER A 278 -4.60 -15.11 9.22
N SER A 279 -5.93 -14.90 9.20
CA SER A 279 -6.64 -14.65 7.93
C SER A 279 -6.28 -13.30 7.28
N GLN A 280 -6.07 -12.22 8.05
CA GLN A 280 -5.54 -10.95 7.53
C GLN A 280 -4.16 -11.13 6.87
N GLN A 281 -3.29 -11.98 7.41
CA GLN A 281 -1.97 -12.28 6.83
C GLN A 281 -2.05 -12.96 5.46
N VAL A 282 -3.11 -13.74 5.18
CA VAL A 282 -3.41 -14.28 3.84
C VAL A 282 -3.63 -13.14 2.83
N TYR A 283 -4.47 -12.15 3.18
CA TYR A 283 -4.71 -10.99 2.31
C TYR A 283 -3.44 -10.14 2.14
N LEU A 284 -2.67 -9.92 3.20
CA LEU A 284 -1.49 -9.05 3.18
C LEU A 284 -0.30 -9.67 2.42
N SER A 285 -0.06 -10.97 2.58
CA SER A 285 0.97 -11.68 1.80
C SER A 285 0.62 -11.70 0.31
N SER A 286 -0.64 -11.97 -0.03
CA SER A 286 -1.14 -11.93 -1.41
C SER A 286 -1.11 -10.51 -2.01
N LEU A 287 -1.41 -9.48 -1.21
CA LEU A 287 -1.29 -8.08 -1.60
C LEU A 287 0.17 -7.72 -1.96
N VAL A 288 1.14 -8.13 -1.16
CA VAL A 288 2.57 -7.93 -1.47
C VAL A 288 2.99 -8.69 -2.73
N ARG A 289 2.53 -9.94 -2.93
CA ARG A 289 2.75 -10.69 -4.17
C ARG A 289 2.21 -9.93 -5.40
N LYS A 290 0.96 -9.47 -5.35
CA LYS A 290 0.32 -8.68 -6.43
C LYS A 290 1.07 -7.37 -6.70
N ILE A 291 1.37 -6.58 -5.67
CA ILE A 291 2.07 -5.30 -5.80
C ILE A 291 3.44 -5.48 -6.48
N LYS A 292 4.16 -6.56 -6.15
CA LYS A 292 5.46 -6.87 -6.76
C LYS A 292 5.33 -7.46 -8.17
N SER A 293 4.43 -8.41 -8.42
CA SER A 293 4.25 -9.03 -9.74
C SER A 293 3.70 -8.07 -10.79
N GLU A 294 2.91 -7.07 -10.38
CA GLU A 294 2.48 -5.97 -11.25
C GLU A 294 3.54 -4.86 -11.39
N GLY A 295 4.71 -4.98 -10.75
CA GLY A 295 5.77 -3.97 -10.78
C GLY A 295 5.32 -2.60 -10.26
N THR A 296 4.37 -2.57 -9.33
CA THR A 296 3.72 -1.32 -8.88
C THR A 296 4.70 -0.41 -8.14
N LEU A 297 5.64 -0.97 -7.38
CA LEU A 297 6.69 -0.19 -6.69
C LEU A 297 7.87 0.20 -7.60
N THR A 298 8.07 -0.48 -8.73
CA THR A 298 9.15 -0.18 -9.70
C THR A 298 8.69 0.70 -10.86
N ASN A 299 7.38 0.86 -11.04
CA ASN A 299 6.78 1.78 -12.00
C ASN A 299 6.46 3.13 -11.33
N PRO A 300 7.13 4.23 -11.69
CA PRO A 300 6.99 5.51 -10.97
C PRO A 300 5.59 6.15 -11.11
N VAL A 301 4.78 5.75 -12.09
CA VAL A 301 3.39 6.21 -12.20
C VAL A 301 2.51 5.42 -11.22
N ARG A 302 2.62 4.09 -11.21
CA ARG A 302 1.84 3.24 -10.29
C ARG A 302 2.19 3.46 -8.82
N LEU A 303 3.48 3.63 -8.51
CA LEU A 303 3.95 3.98 -7.17
C LEU A 303 3.39 5.35 -6.74
N TYR A 304 3.38 6.33 -7.64
CA TYR A 304 2.79 7.64 -7.35
C TYR A 304 1.27 7.53 -7.14
N ASP A 305 0.55 6.83 -8.01
CA ASP A 305 -0.90 6.66 -7.90
C ASP A 305 -1.29 5.94 -6.59
N LEU A 306 -0.51 4.94 -6.16
CA LEU A 306 -0.70 4.23 -4.89
C LEU A 306 -0.39 5.12 -3.66
N ALA A 307 0.73 5.84 -3.66
CA ALA A 307 1.07 6.79 -2.57
C ALA A 307 0.06 7.95 -2.50
N SER A 308 -0.43 8.40 -3.66
CA SER A 308 -1.49 9.40 -3.83
C SER A 308 -2.85 8.88 -3.34
N ALA A 309 -3.14 7.59 -3.51
CA ALA A 309 -4.32 6.95 -2.93
C ALA A 309 -4.19 6.83 -1.40
N ALA A 310 -3.04 6.43 -0.88
CA ALA A 310 -2.79 6.34 0.56
C ALA A 310 -2.97 7.71 1.24
N ALA A 311 -2.36 8.76 0.69
CA ALA A 311 -2.48 10.13 1.18
C ALA A 311 -3.93 10.63 1.30
N ARG A 312 -4.83 10.27 0.37
CA ARG A 312 -6.26 10.68 0.43
C ARG A 312 -7.14 9.84 1.35
N ASN A 313 -6.67 8.69 1.79
CA ASN A 313 -7.49 7.65 2.45
C ASN A 313 -6.94 7.23 3.82
N MET A 314 -5.85 7.85 4.28
CA MET A 314 -5.18 7.58 5.55
C MET A 314 -4.77 8.90 6.20
N GLN A 315 -4.85 8.95 7.53
CA GLN A 315 -4.25 10.00 8.35
C GLN A 315 -2.83 9.60 8.71
N PHE A 316 -1.89 10.54 8.75
CA PHE A 316 -0.49 10.27 9.11
C PHE A 316 0.05 11.23 10.16
N SER A 317 1.13 10.83 10.83
CA SER A 317 2.01 11.72 11.60
C SER A 317 2.57 12.83 10.69
N SER A 318 2.86 14.02 11.25
CA SER A 318 3.20 15.20 10.44
C SER A 318 4.53 15.07 9.69
N ASN A 319 5.44 14.22 10.17
CA ASN A 319 6.67 13.85 9.46
C ASN A 319 6.44 13.05 8.14
N LEU A 320 5.20 12.65 7.84
CA LEU A 320 4.77 12.08 6.55
C LEU A 320 3.96 13.07 5.68
N GLU A 321 3.96 14.37 6.01
CA GLU A 321 3.36 15.43 5.18
C GLU A 321 3.92 15.53 3.74
N ASP A 322 5.04 14.86 3.45
CA ASP A 322 5.58 14.78 2.10
C ASP A 322 5.36 13.42 1.43
N THR A 323 4.62 13.45 0.31
CA THR A 323 4.39 12.28 -0.54
C THR A 323 5.71 11.70 -1.10
N GLY A 324 6.78 12.49 -1.17
CA GLY A 324 8.13 12.03 -1.48
C GLY A 324 8.66 11.06 -0.43
N THR A 325 8.38 11.26 0.87
CA THR A 325 8.73 10.31 1.94
C THR A 325 7.98 8.98 1.76
N LEU A 326 6.66 9.04 1.47
CA LEU A 326 5.86 7.83 1.19
C LEU A 326 6.36 7.07 -0.06
N VAL A 327 6.75 7.79 -1.12
CA VAL A 327 7.36 7.21 -2.33
C VAL A 327 8.75 6.65 -2.03
N SER A 328 9.54 7.30 -1.18
CA SER A 328 10.86 6.83 -0.73
C SER A 328 10.75 5.50 0.04
N LEU A 329 9.86 5.44 1.04
CA LEU A 329 9.54 4.22 1.79
C LEU A 329 9.05 3.08 0.88
N GLY A 330 8.15 3.38 -0.07
CA GLY A 330 7.66 2.40 -1.04
C GLY A 330 8.75 1.91 -2.02
N ALA A 331 9.71 2.76 -2.38
CA ALA A 331 10.86 2.41 -3.20
C ALA A 331 11.89 1.57 -2.43
N THR A 332 12.12 1.87 -1.15
CA THR A 332 12.95 1.05 -0.25
C THR A 332 12.39 -0.37 -0.13
N ALA A 333 11.07 -0.50 0.11
CA ALA A 333 10.40 -1.80 0.18
C ALA A 333 10.39 -2.58 -1.15
N ALA A 334 10.59 -1.91 -2.29
CA ALA A 334 10.57 -2.54 -3.61
C ALA A 334 11.71 -3.55 -3.84
N GLY A 335 12.84 -3.39 -3.15
CA GLY A 335 14.04 -4.23 -3.28
C GLY A 335 14.05 -5.49 -2.43
N ILE A 336 13.12 -5.63 -1.48
CA ILE A 336 13.06 -6.74 -0.51
C ILE A 336 12.46 -7.97 -1.19
N GLU A 337 13.06 -9.15 -1.05
CA GLU A 337 12.61 -10.41 -1.65
C GLU A 337 11.31 -10.95 -0.99
N LEU A 338 10.53 -11.81 -1.65
CA LEU A 338 9.23 -12.26 -1.09
C LEU A 338 9.39 -13.14 0.16
N SER A 339 10.45 -13.93 0.19
CA SER A 339 10.95 -14.69 1.33
C SER A 339 11.48 -13.79 2.47
N ASP A 340 11.88 -12.54 2.16
CA ASP A 340 12.39 -11.55 3.11
C ASP A 340 11.33 -10.56 3.62
N VAL A 341 10.07 -10.68 3.18
CA VAL A 341 8.92 -9.99 3.79
C VAL A 341 8.15 -10.98 4.65
N SER A 342 8.03 -10.71 5.96
CA SER A 342 7.34 -11.56 6.93
C SER A 342 6.14 -10.86 7.59
N PHE A 343 5.09 -11.61 7.89
CA PHE A 343 3.95 -11.21 8.70
C PHE A 343 3.89 -12.08 9.95
N VAL A 344 3.76 -11.47 11.12
CA VAL A 344 3.92 -12.13 12.42
C VAL A 344 2.78 -11.70 13.34
N GLN A 345 2.21 -12.64 14.08
CA GLN A 345 1.36 -12.30 15.22
C GLN A 345 2.25 -12.01 16.43
N ALA A 346 2.06 -10.87 17.10
CA ALA A 346 2.77 -10.53 18.33
C ALA A 346 2.63 -11.71 19.34
N PRO A 347 3.73 -12.29 19.85
CA PRO A 347 3.63 -13.50 20.67
C PRO A 347 2.85 -13.24 21.95
N VAL A 348 1.74 -13.96 22.14
CA VAL A 348 0.79 -13.78 23.25
C VAL A 348 0.42 -15.11 23.91
N LYS A 349 -0.07 -15.02 25.14
CA LYS A 349 -0.67 -16.11 25.91
C LYS A 349 -1.90 -15.63 26.67
N GLU A 350 -2.72 -16.58 27.12
CA GLU A 350 -3.88 -16.35 27.99
C GLU A 350 -3.51 -15.49 29.21
N ASP A 351 -4.33 -14.48 29.50
CA ASP A 351 -4.16 -13.61 30.65
C ASP A 351 -4.70 -14.28 31.92
N SER A 352 -3.82 -14.53 32.88
CA SER A 352 -4.15 -15.16 34.18
C SER A 352 -5.12 -14.35 35.05
N ILE A 353 -5.46 -13.11 34.67
CA ILE A 353 -6.47 -12.27 35.31
C ILE A 353 -7.85 -12.39 34.64
N ASP A 354 -7.89 -12.63 33.33
CA ASP A 354 -9.12 -12.78 32.54
C ASP A 354 -8.86 -13.71 31.34
N PRO A 355 -9.34 -14.97 31.36
CA PRO A 355 -9.05 -15.94 30.29
C PRO A 355 -9.69 -15.57 28.93
N ASN A 356 -10.55 -14.55 28.90
CA ASN A 356 -11.09 -13.98 27.66
C ASN A 356 -10.16 -12.90 27.07
N ARG A 357 -8.93 -12.77 27.58
CA ARG A 357 -7.92 -11.78 27.19
C ARG A 357 -6.54 -12.41 27.10
N VAL A 358 -5.63 -11.68 26.45
CA VAL A 358 -4.26 -12.12 26.25
C VAL A 358 -3.26 -11.07 26.73
N VAL A 359 -2.06 -11.51 27.05
CA VAL A 359 -0.87 -10.69 27.36
C VAL A 359 0.30 -11.17 26.52
N LEU A 360 1.27 -10.29 26.21
CA LEU A 360 2.47 -10.72 25.50
C LEU A 360 3.19 -11.84 26.25
N ASP A 361 3.55 -12.92 25.55
CA ASP A 361 4.52 -13.86 26.07
C ASP A 361 5.93 -13.29 25.89
N GLN A 362 6.39 -12.59 26.92
CA GLN A 362 7.74 -12.02 27.02
C GLN A 362 8.86 -13.01 26.65
N THR A 363 8.66 -14.32 26.83
CA THR A 363 9.64 -15.36 26.45
C THR A 363 9.93 -15.38 24.94
N LEU A 364 8.94 -15.06 24.11
CA LEU A 364 9.01 -15.05 22.65
C LEU A 364 8.99 -13.62 22.08
N ALA A 365 8.24 -12.72 22.72
CA ALA A 365 8.11 -11.33 22.32
C ALA A 365 9.37 -10.50 22.59
N GLN A 366 10.11 -10.78 23.68
CA GLN A 366 11.32 -10.01 24.01
C GLN A 366 12.43 -10.10 22.94
N PRO A 367 12.86 -11.30 22.45
CA PRO A 367 13.88 -11.36 21.40
C PRO A 367 13.40 -10.74 20.07
N LEU A 368 12.12 -10.91 19.72
CA LEU A 368 11.51 -10.27 18.54
C LEU A 368 11.66 -8.74 18.59
N PHE A 369 11.19 -8.11 19.67
CA PHE A 369 11.23 -6.65 19.77
C PHE A 369 12.63 -6.10 20.03
N GLN A 370 13.54 -6.87 20.63
CA GLN A 370 14.96 -6.48 20.77
C GLN A 370 15.69 -6.44 19.42
N ALA A 371 15.43 -7.36 18.48
CA ALA A 371 15.99 -7.31 17.14
C ALA A 371 15.47 -6.08 16.37
N ILE A 372 14.16 -5.87 16.37
CA ILE A 372 13.48 -4.71 15.74
C ILE A 372 14.02 -3.38 16.31
N ALA A 373 14.14 -3.25 17.64
CA ALA A 373 14.67 -2.05 18.29
C ALA A 373 16.18 -1.82 18.01
N SER A 374 16.91 -2.89 17.66
CA SER A 374 18.32 -2.81 17.27
C SER A 374 18.52 -2.51 15.78
N GLY A 375 17.45 -2.46 14.98
CA GLY A 375 17.50 -2.27 13.53
C GLY A 375 17.95 -3.51 12.74
N GLU A 376 17.99 -4.68 13.38
CA GLU A 376 18.40 -5.94 12.78
C GLU A 376 17.37 -6.48 11.78
N GLY A 377 17.83 -7.22 10.78
CA GLY A 377 16.92 -8.02 9.96
C GLY A 377 16.26 -9.12 10.78
N VAL A 378 15.00 -9.42 10.50
CA VAL A 378 14.24 -10.42 11.27
C VAL A 378 13.60 -11.42 10.32
N ARG A 379 13.87 -12.71 10.54
CA ARG A 379 13.30 -13.81 9.75
C ARG A 379 12.55 -14.82 10.63
N LEU A 380 11.52 -15.42 10.05
CA LEU A 380 10.80 -16.56 10.62
C LEU A 380 11.70 -17.81 10.70
N ASN A 381 11.23 -18.83 11.42
CA ASN A 381 11.84 -20.15 11.47
C ASN A 381 11.24 -21.03 10.36
N ASP A 382 12.03 -21.95 9.79
CA ASP A 382 11.56 -22.92 8.77
C ASP A 382 10.33 -23.75 9.22
N ASN A 383 10.10 -23.86 10.54
CA ASN A 383 8.98 -24.58 11.15
C ASN A 383 7.91 -23.65 11.76
N THR A 384 7.83 -22.38 11.36
CA THR A 384 6.79 -21.45 11.81
C THR A 384 5.40 -21.88 11.34
N GLU A 385 4.41 -21.86 12.24
CA GLU A 385 3.00 -22.13 11.92
C GLU A 385 2.27 -20.85 11.46
N THR A 386 1.36 -20.99 10.48
CA THR A 386 0.55 -19.90 9.91
C THR A 386 -0.58 -19.40 10.83
N GLY A 387 -0.85 -20.09 11.94
CA GLY A 387 -1.91 -19.75 12.89
C GLY A 387 -3.30 -20.30 12.49
N VAL A 388 -4.25 -20.24 13.42
CA VAL A 388 -5.50 -21.03 13.35
C VAL A 388 -6.46 -20.63 12.23
N GLY A 389 -6.33 -19.43 11.65
CA GLY A 389 -7.13 -18.91 10.55
C GLY A 389 -6.46 -18.95 9.16
N SER A 390 -5.25 -19.50 9.04
CA SER A 390 -4.49 -19.61 7.79
C SER A 390 -3.88 -21.00 7.61
N THR A 391 -3.76 -21.49 6.38
CA THR A 391 -3.03 -22.74 6.08
C THR A 391 -2.26 -22.62 4.78
N THR A 392 -1.01 -23.07 4.75
CA THR A 392 -0.18 -23.12 3.54
C THR A 392 -0.72 -24.13 2.55
N VAL A 393 -0.78 -23.74 1.27
CA VAL A 393 -1.14 -24.60 0.12
C VAL A 393 -0.07 -24.61 -0.97
N GLY A 394 0.88 -23.68 -0.94
CA GLY A 394 2.01 -23.62 -1.87
C GLY A 394 3.03 -22.53 -1.50
N GLU A 395 3.95 -22.29 -2.43
CA GLU A 395 4.94 -21.20 -2.38
C GLU A 395 4.97 -20.52 -3.75
N ALA A 396 5.06 -19.20 -3.79
CA ALA A 396 5.20 -18.46 -5.04
C ALA A 396 6.59 -18.71 -5.67
N GLU A 397 6.62 -19.02 -6.97
CA GLU A 397 7.88 -19.15 -7.71
C GLU A 397 8.63 -17.80 -7.78
N GLU A 398 9.88 -17.77 -7.33
CA GLU A 398 10.76 -16.61 -7.49
C GLU A 398 11.38 -16.60 -8.90
N ASP A 399 11.10 -15.53 -9.67
CA ASP A 399 11.57 -15.33 -11.04
C ASP A 399 13.09 -15.06 -11.10
N GLY A 400 13.91 -16.10 -10.92
CA GLY A 400 15.33 -15.87 -10.63
C GLY A 400 16.35 -17.01 -10.71
N THR A 401 16.04 -18.24 -11.13
CA THR A 401 17.09 -19.20 -11.54
C THR A 401 16.65 -20.15 -12.64
N THR A 402 17.31 -20.05 -13.80
CA THR A 402 17.13 -20.99 -14.91
C THR A 402 17.58 -22.38 -14.49
N ALA A 403 16.65 -23.34 -14.44
CA ALA A 403 16.94 -24.74 -14.17
C ALA A 403 17.86 -25.34 -15.26
N SER A 404 19.16 -25.33 -15.01
CA SER A 404 20.14 -26.05 -15.84
C SER A 404 19.93 -27.56 -15.64
N PRO A 405 19.64 -28.34 -16.69
CA PRO A 405 19.36 -29.76 -16.55
C PRO A 405 20.65 -30.53 -16.27
N GLU A 406 20.99 -30.73 -14.99
CA GLU A 406 22.20 -31.44 -14.62
C GLU A 406 22.14 -32.92 -15.04
N ALA A 407 23.07 -33.31 -15.91
CA ALA A 407 23.01 -34.58 -16.61
C ALA A 407 23.43 -35.75 -15.71
N SER A 408 22.70 -36.87 -15.83
CA SER A 408 22.99 -38.09 -15.06
C SER A 408 24.39 -38.64 -15.35
N ALA A 409 25.22 -38.70 -14.30
CA ALA A 409 26.48 -39.42 -14.27
C ALA A 409 26.65 -40.13 -12.92
N SER A 410 27.02 -41.41 -12.94
CA SER A 410 27.16 -42.26 -11.75
C SER A 410 28.54 -42.92 -11.73
N ALA A 411 29.22 -42.91 -10.57
CA ALA A 411 29.83 -44.10 -9.92
C ALA A 411 30.95 -43.79 -8.90
N SER A 412 31.10 -44.72 -7.95
CA SER A 412 32.38 -45.20 -7.35
C SER A 412 33.04 -44.48 -6.14
N ALA A 413 32.57 -44.84 -4.94
CA ALA A 413 33.35 -45.36 -3.80
C ALA A 413 34.69 -44.69 -3.34
N ALA A 414 34.63 -44.01 -2.17
CA ALA A 414 35.22 -44.37 -0.86
C ALA A 414 36.59 -45.12 -0.74
N PRO A 415 37.31 -45.04 0.41
CA PRO A 415 37.37 -43.99 1.45
C PRO A 415 38.82 -43.67 1.93
N SER A 416 38.99 -42.68 2.84
CA SER A 416 40.13 -42.61 3.78
C SER A 416 39.81 -41.71 5.00
N ALA A 417 40.60 -41.83 6.07
CA ALA A 417 40.17 -41.45 7.43
C ALA A 417 41.00 -40.35 8.11
N SER A 418 40.36 -39.73 9.11
CA SER A 418 40.94 -39.13 10.32
C SER A 418 42.02 -38.05 10.21
N THR A 419 41.65 -36.84 10.64
CA THR A 419 42.37 -36.22 11.77
C THR A 419 41.46 -35.26 12.53
N SER A 420 41.59 -35.23 13.86
CA SER A 420 40.85 -34.33 14.75
C SER A 420 41.80 -33.38 15.46
N ALA A 421 41.62 -32.08 15.27
CA ALA A 421 42.14 -31.04 16.15
C ALA A 421 41.21 -29.82 16.05
N GLY A 422 40.80 -29.26 17.19
CA GLY A 422 39.85 -28.15 17.21
C GLY A 422 40.49 -26.84 16.75
N ALA A 423 39.90 -26.19 15.74
CA ALA A 423 40.05 -24.76 15.56
C ALA A 423 38.94 -24.06 16.36
N SER A 424 39.31 -23.18 17.30
CA SER A 424 38.32 -22.33 17.97
C SER A 424 37.77 -21.34 16.96
N ALA A 425 36.51 -21.49 16.57
CA ALA A 425 35.81 -20.48 15.78
C ALA A 425 35.66 -19.21 16.63
N SER A 426 36.56 -18.25 16.42
CA SER A 426 36.25 -16.86 16.74
C SER A 426 34.99 -16.48 15.95
N PRO A 427 34.01 -15.77 16.53
CA PRO A 427 32.80 -15.42 15.80
C PRO A 427 33.17 -14.60 14.55
N SER A 428 32.75 -15.09 13.39
CA SER A 428 32.47 -14.20 12.27
C SER A 428 31.43 -13.19 12.73
N ALA A 429 31.50 -11.94 12.24
CA ALA A 429 30.39 -11.02 12.41
C ALA A 429 29.13 -11.66 11.81
N SER A 430 28.03 -11.66 12.55
CA SER A 430 26.73 -12.13 12.07
C SER A 430 26.22 -11.18 10.98
N ASP A 431 25.65 -11.73 9.91
CA ASP A 431 25.14 -10.99 8.74
C ASP A 431 23.81 -10.27 9.05
N GLY A 432 23.76 -9.44 10.10
CA GLY A 432 22.69 -8.50 10.43
C GLY A 432 21.30 -9.06 10.76
N VAL A 433 21.07 -10.36 10.58
CA VAL A 433 19.74 -10.99 10.64
C VAL A 433 19.60 -11.93 11.85
N THR A 434 18.61 -11.65 12.69
CA THR A 434 18.14 -12.52 13.76
C THR A 434 17.01 -13.44 13.26
N VAL A 435 17.16 -14.75 13.48
CA VAL A 435 16.12 -15.76 13.22
C VAL A 435 15.31 -15.96 14.49
N LEU A 436 13.98 -15.94 14.35
CA LEU A 436 13.05 -16.01 15.47
C LEU A 436 12.94 -17.42 16.10
N PRO A 437 12.59 -17.50 17.40
CA PRO A 437 12.37 -18.77 18.08
C PRO A 437 11.11 -19.49 17.59
N GLU A 438 11.11 -20.82 17.75
CA GLU A 438 9.92 -21.67 17.55
C GLU A 438 8.76 -21.22 18.46
N GLY A 439 7.53 -21.41 17.99
CA GLY A 439 6.31 -20.98 18.71
C GLY A 439 5.86 -19.54 18.42
N ILE A 440 6.62 -18.78 17.61
CA ILE A 440 6.09 -17.57 16.96
C ILE A 440 5.25 -17.98 15.74
N VAL A 441 4.09 -17.34 15.58
CA VAL A 441 3.09 -17.60 14.54
C VAL A 441 3.17 -16.53 13.44
N GLY A 442 3.18 -16.94 12.18
CA GLY A 442 3.31 -16.03 11.04
C GLY A 442 3.48 -16.74 9.70
N GLN A 443 3.76 -15.94 8.66
CA GLN A 443 4.03 -16.40 7.29
C GLN A 443 4.82 -15.35 6.51
N THR A 444 5.57 -15.75 5.49
CA THR A 444 6.24 -14.84 4.55
C THR A 444 5.27 -14.31 3.48
N ALA A 445 5.72 -13.35 2.66
CA ALA A 445 5.02 -12.97 1.44
C ALA A 445 5.19 -14.00 0.30
N ARG A 446 6.15 -14.92 0.41
CA ARG A 446 6.33 -16.05 -0.53
C ARG A 446 5.27 -17.13 -0.34
N ASP A 447 4.83 -17.38 0.90
CA ASP A 447 3.90 -18.46 1.22
C ASP A 447 2.51 -18.25 0.63
N GLU A 448 2.06 -19.20 -0.21
CA GLU A 448 0.69 -19.22 -0.72
C GLU A 448 -0.19 -19.94 0.29
N THR A 449 -1.14 -19.18 0.84
CA THR A 449 -1.94 -19.56 2.00
C THR A 449 -3.42 -19.33 1.73
N CYS A 450 -4.26 -20.14 2.36
CA CYS A 450 -5.72 -20.05 2.28
C CYS A 450 -6.30 -19.69 3.64
N ALA A 451 -7.35 -18.86 3.65
CA ALA A 451 -8.13 -18.61 4.85
C ALA A 451 -8.83 -19.90 5.31
N VAL A 452 -8.62 -20.27 6.57
CA VAL A 452 -9.29 -21.39 7.21
C VAL A 452 -10.64 -20.91 7.73
N ALA A 453 -11.73 -21.42 7.16
CA ALA A 453 -13.08 -21.10 7.63
C ALA A 453 -13.33 -21.69 9.02
N ASN A 454 -14.13 -21.00 9.84
CA ASN A 454 -14.53 -21.51 11.16
C ASN A 454 -15.29 -22.84 11.06
N GLY A 455 -15.14 -23.68 12.08
CA GLY A 455 -15.70 -25.04 12.09
C GLY A 455 -17.18 -25.16 12.47
N GLY A 456 -17.69 -24.25 13.30
CA GLY A 456 -18.96 -24.41 14.04
C GLY A 456 -18.84 -25.25 15.30
#